data_AF-K0VLD6-F1
#
_entry.id   AF-K0VLD6-F1
#
_cell.length_a   1.000
_cell.length_b   1.000
_cell.length_c   1.000
_cell.angle_alpha   90.00
_cell.angle_beta   90.00
_cell.angle_gamma   90.00
#
_symmetry.space_group_name_H-M   'P 1'
#
loop_
_entity.id
_entity.type
_entity.pdbx_description
1 polymer ?
#
loop_
_entity_poly.entity_id
_entity_poly.type
_entity_poly.pdbx_seq_one_letter_code
_entity_poly.pdbx_strand_id
1 'polypeptide(L)'
;MTENVVSFEEKRLEVLSGTIFGSTAEERNLAAIRSNIEFARNELALVQNYIDLAYDGDVVVTMNDGTRSEPEALAHLGSVLSNYEQALFDKIGSLEYELEMLEFPPDQDEE
;
A
#
# COMPACT_ATOMS: atom_id res chain seq x y z
N MET A 1 1.08 36.89 39.12
CA MET A 1 0.75 36.72 37.69
C MET A 1 1.68 35.65 37.17
N THR A 2 1.19 34.41 37.09
CA THR A 2 1.95 33.28 36.54
C THR A 2 1.73 33.28 35.04
N GLU A 3 2.66 33.89 34.31
CA GLU A 3 2.69 33.80 32.86
C GLU A 3 2.86 32.32 32.49
N ASN A 4 1.81 31.72 31.94
CA ASN A 4 1.87 30.39 31.35
C ASN A 4 2.87 30.45 30.20
N VAL A 5 4.08 29.95 30.44
CA VAL A 5 5.06 29.63 29.40
C VAL A 5 4.47 28.42 28.67
N VAL A 6 3.52 28.68 27.77
CA VAL A 6 3.03 27.67 26.84
C VAL A 6 4.24 27.28 26.02
N SER A 7 4.74 26.07 26.29
CA SER A 7 5.90 25.49 25.65
C SER A 7 5.76 25.66 24.14
N PHE A 8 6.76 26.27 23.51
CA PHE A 8 6.82 26.45 22.06
C PHE A 8 6.63 25.13 21.32
N GLU A 9 7.01 24.03 21.98
CA GLU A 9 6.85 22.65 21.54
C GLU A 9 5.39 22.20 21.53
N GLU A 10 4.59 22.61 22.52
CA GLU A 10 3.16 22.28 22.62
C GLU A 10 2.36 23.00 21.53
N LYS A 11 2.66 24.28 21.26
CA LYS A 11 2.09 25.02 20.11
C LYS A 11 2.51 24.45 18.76
N ARG A 12 3.78 24.00 18.61
CA ARG A 12 4.23 23.32 17.40
C ARG A 12 3.52 21.98 17.20
N LEU A 13 3.34 21.21 18.27
CA LEU A 13 2.61 19.94 18.25
C LEU A 13 1.13 20.14 17.90
N GLU A 14 0.51 21.20 18.42
CA GLU A 14 -0.88 21.57 18.12
C GLU A 14 -1.06 22.03 16.66
N VAL A 15 -0.08 22.75 16.09
CA VAL A 15 -0.04 23.08 14.65
C VAL A 15 0.19 21.84 13.79
N LEU A 16 0.98 20.87 14.26
CA LEU A 16 1.24 19.59 13.59
C LEU A 16 0.10 18.57 13.73
N SER A 17 -0.78 18.76 14.70
CA SER A 17 -1.93 17.88 14.99
C SER A 17 -2.96 17.81 13.86
N GLY A 18 -2.83 18.63 12.80
CA GLY A 18 -3.67 18.59 11.60
C GLY A 18 -2.92 18.30 10.29
N THR A 19 -1.59 18.13 10.32
CA THR A 19 -0.75 17.96 9.11
C THR A 19 -0.08 16.59 9.08
N ILE A 20 -0.87 15.53 9.24
CA ILE A 20 -0.41 14.12 9.14
C ILE A 20 0.31 13.85 7.82
N PHE A 21 -0.05 14.57 6.76
CA PHE A 21 0.52 14.45 5.41
C PHE A 21 1.37 15.65 5.01
N GLY A 22 1.82 16.45 5.98
CA GLY A 22 2.56 17.69 5.73
C GLY A 22 1.69 18.88 5.35
N SER A 23 2.35 20.00 5.17
CA SER A 23 1.79 21.34 4.99
C SER A 23 1.86 21.82 3.54
N THR A 24 2.88 21.40 2.78
CA THR A 24 3.06 21.77 1.37
C THR A 24 2.40 20.77 0.42
N ALA A 25 2.27 21.15 -0.86
CA ALA A 25 1.74 20.24 -1.88
C ALA A 25 2.71 19.08 -2.13
N GLU A 26 4.00 19.35 -2.09
CA GLU A 26 5.08 18.38 -2.25
C GLU A 26 5.07 17.36 -1.11
N GLU A 27 5.00 17.82 0.15
CA GLU A 27 4.93 16.94 1.32
C GLU A 27 3.70 16.02 1.26
N ARG A 28 2.54 16.54 0.83
CA ARG A 28 1.32 15.75 0.67
C ARG A 28 1.43 14.73 -0.45
N ASN A 29 2.04 15.10 -1.58
CA ASN A 29 2.24 14.17 -2.68
C ASN A 29 3.16 13.02 -2.26
N LEU A 30 4.25 13.35 -1.59
CA LEU A 30 5.23 12.39 -1.10
C LEU A 30 4.62 11.45 -0.04
N ALA A 31 3.80 11.99 0.87
CA ALA A 31 3.06 11.18 1.83
C ALA A 31 1.99 10.30 1.16
N ALA A 32 1.31 10.77 0.12
CA ALA A 32 0.33 9.99 -0.64
C ALA A 32 0.99 8.82 -1.40
N ILE A 33 2.12 9.06 -2.05
CA ILE A 33 2.88 8.02 -2.76
C ILE A 33 3.36 6.95 -1.77
N ARG A 34 3.98 7.36 -0.65
CA ARG A 34 4.41 6.42 0.41
C ARG A 34 3.23 5.61 0.96
N SER A 35 2.10 6.24 1.23
CA SER A 35 0.88 5.54 1.68
C SER A 35 0.37 4.54 0.64
N ASN A 36 0.41 4.88 -0.65
CA ASN A 36 0.00 3.98 -1.73
C ASN A 36 0.95 2.79 -1.87
N ILE A 37 2.25 2.98 -1.67
CA ILE A 37 3.24 1.89 -1.63
C ILE A 37 2.94 0.95 -0.48
N GLU A 38 2.73 1.46 0.73
CA GLU A 38 2.40 0.64 1.91
C GLU A 38 1.10 -0.15 1.70
N PHE A 39 0.06 0.51 1.17
CA PHE A 39 -1.19 -0.15 0.84
C PHE A 39 -0.98 -1.27 -0.18
N ALA A 40 -0.28 -1.01 -1.27
CA ALA A 40 -0.01 -2.00 -2.32
C ALA A 40 0.81 -3.18 -1.80
N ARG A 41 1.78 -2.95 -0.90
CA ARG A 41 2.55 -4.02 -0.24
C ARG A 41 1.70 -4.90 0.67
N ASN A 42 0.81 -4.28 1.47
CA ASN A 42 -0.13 -5.02 2.32
C ASN A 42 -1.12 -5.84 1.48
N GLU A 43 -1.58 -5.26 0.38
CA GLU A 43 -2.47 -5.94 -0.56
C GLU A 43 -1.76 -7.11 -1.27
N LEU A 44 -0.51 -6.94 -1.69
CA LEU A 44 0.32 -8.00 -2.26
C LEU A 44 0.47 -9.17 -1.28
N ALA A 45 0.79 -8.89 -0.02
CA ALA A 45 0.89 -9.92 1.01
C ALA A 45 -0.44 -10.67 1.20
N LEU A 46 -1.57 -9.97 1.14
CA LEU A 46 -2.90 -10.58 1.21
C LEU A 46 -3.17 -11.49 -0.01
N VAL A 47 -2.84 -11.02 -1.22
CA VAL A 47 -3.02 -11.78 -2.46
C VAL A 47 -2.18 -13.06 -2.44
N GLN A 48 -0.92 -12.98 -2.01
CA GLN A 48 -0.04 -14.13 -1.86
C GLN A 48 -0.62 -15.18 -0.91
N ASN A 49 -1.17 -14.76 0.23
CA ASN A 49 -1.86 -15.68 1.14
C ASN A 49 -3.07 -16.38 0.48
N TYR A 50 -3.80 -15.68 -0.40
CA TYR A 50 -4.91 -16.29 -1.15
C TYR A 50 -4.44 -17.22 -2.27
N ILE A 51 -3.31 -16.93 -2.91
CA ILE A 51 -2.66 -17.81 -3.90
C ILE A 51 -2.25 -19.11 -3.21
N ASP A 52 -1.58 -19.02 -2.06
CA ASP A 52 -1.18 -20.18 -1.26
C ASP A 52 -2.40 -21.03 -0.87
N LEU A 53 -3.49 -20.39 -0.44
CA LEU A 53 -4.74 -21.10 -0.15
C LEU A 53 -5.36 -21.76 -1.39
N ALA A 54 -5.30 -21.11 -2.56
CA ALA A 54 -5.88 -21.60 -3.80
C ALA A 54 -5.11 -22.81 -4.39
N TYR A 55 -3.79 -22.86 -4.20
CA TYR A 55 -2.94 -23.91 -4.77
C TYR A 55 -2.52 -24.99 -3.78
N ASP A 56 -2.24 -24.65 -2.52
CA ASP A 56 -1.78 -25.57 -1.46
C ASP A 56 -2.83 -25.85 -0.39
N GLY A 57 -3.89 -25.05 -0.33
CA GLY A 57 -4.95 -25.20 0.66
C GLY A 57 -5.98 -26.27 0.28
N ASP A 58 -6.26 -27.20 1.19
CA ASP A 58 -7.46 -28.03 1.15
C ASP A 58 -8.69 -27.14 1.45
N VAL A 59 -9.13 -26.35 0.48
CA VAL A 59 -10.38 -25.59 0.60
C VAL A 59 -11.52 -26.59 0.43
N VAL A 60 -12.07 -27.07 1.54
CA VAL A 60 -13.27 -27.91 1.56
C VAL A 60 -14.49 -27.05 1.23
N VAL A 61 -14.67 -26.72 -0.05
CA VAL A 61 -15.91 -26.12 -0.55
C VAL A 61 -16.97 -27.21 -0.56
N THR A 62 -17.79 -27.24 0.50
CA THR A 62 -18.98 -28.08 0.55
C THR A 62 -20.14 -27.27 -0.02
N MET A 63 -20.58 -27.58 -1.22
CA MET A 63 -21.83 -27.03 -1.75
C MET A 63 -22.98 -27.52 -0.87
N ASN A 64 -24.00 -26.69 -0.65
CA ASN A 64 -25.17 -27.04 0.19
C ASN A 64 -25.97 -28.25 -0.33
N ASP A 65 -25.72 -28.70 -1.56
CA ASP A 65 -26.32 -29.88 -2.18
C ASP A 65 -25.47 -31.16 -2.03
N GLY A 66 -24.34 -31.09 -1.29
CA GLY A 66 -23.43 -32.21 -1.08
C GLY A 66 -22.53 -32.52 -2.28
N THR A 67 -22.57 -31.71 -3.34
CA THR A 67 -21.64 -31.83 -4.46
C THR A 67 -20.29 -31.23 -4.09
N ARG A 68 -19.21 -31.90 -4.52
CA ARG A 68 -17.84 -31.39 -4.33
C ARG A 68 -17.59 -30.34 -5.41
N SER A 69 -17.07 -29.16 -5.02
CA SER A 69 -16.74 -28.11 -5.99
C SER A 69 -15.76 -28.63 -7.04
N GLU A 70 -15.98 -28.28 -8.31
CA GLU A 70 -15.08 -28.67 -9.39
C GLU A 70 -13.69 -28.07 -9.16
N PRO A 71 -12.61 -28.87 -9.31
CA PRO A 71 -11.23 -28.39 -9.15
C PRO A 71 -10.90 -27.18 -10.04
N GLU A 72 -11.57 -27.05 -11.19
CA GLU A 72 -11.33 -25.99 -12.17
C GLU A 72 -11.72 -24.59 -11.68
N ALA A 73 -12.70 -24.48 -10.78
CA ALA A 73 -13.13 -23.18 -10.24
C ALA A 73 -12.02 -22.49 -9.41
N LEU A 74 -11.24 -23.26 -8.66
CA LEU A 74 -10.12 -22.75 -7.87
C LEU A 74 -8.89 -22.46 -8.73
N ALA A 75 -8.67 -23.21 -9.81
CA ALA A 75 -7.61 -22.94 -10.78
C ALA A 75 -7.79 -21.57 -11.47
N HIS A 76 -9.04 -21.22 -11.83
CA HIS A 76 -9.35 -19.89 -12.38
C HIS A 76 -9.10 -18.78 -11.37
N LEU A 77 -9.48 -18.98 -10.10
CA LEU A 77 -9.21 -18.02 -9.03
C LEU A 77 -7.70 -17.82 -8.81
N GLY A 78 -6.94 -18.92 -8.76
CA GLY A 78 -5.48 -18.86 -8.67
C GLY A 78 -4.86 -18.07 -9.82
N SER A 79 -5.31 -18.28 -11.06
CA SER A 79 -4.81 -17.52 -12.21
C SER A 79 -5.14 -16.02 -12.12
N VAL A 80 -6.35 -15.65 -11.70
CA VAL A 80 -6.73 -14.25 -11.49
C VAL A 80 -5.87 -13.59 -10.42
N LEU A 81 -5.65 -14.29 -9.29
CA LEU A 81 -4.83 -13.79 -8.20
C LEU A 81 -3.35 -13.63 -8.60
N SER A 82 -2.77 -14.58 -9.33
CA SER A 82 -1.39 -14.45 -9.84
C SER A 82 -1.24 -13.28 -10.82
N ASN A 83 -2.22 -13.03 -11.68
CA ASN A 83 -2.20 -11.86 -12.55
C ASN A 83 -2.30 -10.56 -11.75
N TYR A 84 -3.09 -10.56 -10.67
CA TYR A 84 -3.21 -9.41 -9.80
C TYR A 84 -1.94 -9.14 -8.99
N GLU A 85 -1.27 -10.20 -8.52
CA GLU A 85 0.06 -10.12 -7.91
C GLU A 85 1.06 -9.41 -8.84
N GLN A 86 1.12 -9.79 -10.12
CA GLN A 86 2.00 -9.13 -11.09
C GLN A 86 1.64 -7.64 -11.24
N ALA A 87 0.35 -7.31 -11.35
CA ALA A 87 -0.09 -5.92 -11.45
C ALA A 87 0.28 -5.10 -10.19
N LEU A 88 0.28 -5.71 -9.00
CA LEU A 88 0.73 -5.07 -7.77
C LEU A 88 2.24 -4.84 -7.75
N PHE A 89 3.05 -5.78 -8.24
CA PHE A 89 4.49 -5.57 -8.41
C PHE A 89 4.80 -4.40 -9.34
N ASP A 90 4.15 -4.35 -10.51
CA ASP A 90 4.34 -3.27 -11.48
C ASP A 90 3.93 -1.91 -10.88
N LYS A 91 2.82 -1.88 -10.14
CA LYS A 91 2.35 -0.68 -9.45
C LYS A 91 3.31 -0.21 -8.35
N ILE A 92 3.83 -1.12 -7.53
CA ILE A 92 4.80 -0.79 -6.48
C ILE A 92 6.06 -0.20 -7.12
N GLY A 93 6.61 -0.86 -8.16
CA GLY A 93 7.79 -0.36 -8.86
C GLY A 93 7.58 1.02 -9.49
N SER A 94 6.41 1.26 -10.09
CA SER A 94 6.07 2.58 -10.63
C SER A 94 6.00 3.66 -9.55
N LEU A 95 5.44 3.36 -8.39
CA LEU A 95 5.32 4.31 -7.28
C LEU A 95 6.68 4.55 -6.59
N GLU A 96 7.51 3.52 -6.46
CA GLU A 96 8.89 3.65 -5.95
C GLU A 96 9.74 4.53 -6.86
N TYR A 97 9.61 4.36 -8.17
CA TYR A 97 10.25 5.23 -9.15
C TYR A 97 9.76 6.68 -9.05
N GLU A 98 8.44 6.89 -8.95
CA GLU A 98 7.88 8.23 -8.77
C GLU A 98 8.38 8.89 -7.47
N LEU A 99 8.48 8.12 -6.38
CA LEU A 99 9.02 8.58 -5.11
C LEU A 99 10.49 8.99 -5.24
N GLU A 100 11.31 8.16 -5.89
CA GLU A 100 12.73 8.43 -6.12
C GLU A 100 12.93 9.72 -6.93
N MET A 101 12.14 9.92 -8.00
CA MET A 101 12.20 11.13 -8.82
C MET A 101 11.81 12.41 -8.06
N LEU A 102 10.98 12.31 -7.02
CA LEU A 102 10.60 13.43 -6.15
C LEU A 102 11.63 13.70 -5.04
N GLU A 103 12.26 12.65 -4.51
CA GLU A 103 13.26 12.77 -3.44
C GLU A 103 14.65 13.13 -3.97
N PHE A 104 14.99 12.62 -5.15
CA PHE A 104 16.26 12.80 -5.84
C PHE A 104 15.97 13.22 -7.29
N PRO A 105 15.48 14.45 -7.51
CA PRO A 105 15.34 14.95 -8.87
C PRO A 105 16.70 14.83 -9.56
N PRO A 106 16.74 14.36 -10.83
CA PRO A 106 18.00 14.22 -11.55
C PRO A 106 18.71 15.57 -11.53
N ASP A 107 20.01 15.54 -11.21
CA ASP A 107 20.87 16.73 -11.15
C ASP A 107 20.58 17.59 -12.39
N GLN A 108 19.95 18.75 -12.17
CA GLN A 108 19.78 19.76 -13.22
C GLN A 108 21.09 20.55 -13.34
N ASP A 109 22.18 19.84 -13.60
CA ASP A 109 23.53 20.37 -13.84
C ASP A 109 24.00 19.69 -15.15
N GLU A 110 24.33 20.32 -16.27
CA GLU A 110 24.76 21.69 -16.58
C GLU A 110 24.33 22.03 -18.04
N GLU A 111 24.09 23.33 -18.33
CA GLU A 111 24.09 23.91 -19.69
C GLU A 111 25.45 23.80 -20.38
#